data_AF-A0A953EET0-F1
#
_entry.id   AF-A0A953EET0-F1
#
_cell.length_a   1.000
_cell.length_b   1.000
_cell.length_c   1.000
_cell.angle_alpha   90.00
_cell.angle_beta   90.00
_cell.angle_gamma   90.00
#
_symmetry.space_group_name_H-M   'P 1'
#
loop_
_entity.id
_entity.type
_entity.pdbx_description
1 polymer ?
#
loop_
_entity_poly.entity_id
_entity_poly.type
_entity_poly.pdbx_seq_one_letter_code
_entity_poly.pdbx_strand_id
1 'polypeptide(L)'
;MPTPSWHPESLAARLPFLRRRARLTAETRAFLTARGYTEVETPCLVPVPGMEVHLHAFRTEYIPHLGAGERRTLWLRTSPELALKRLLVAGAGPVFELARVWRNGEA
;
A
#
# COMPACT_ATOMS: atom_id res chain seq x y z
N MET A 1 -12.10 20.05 26.66
CA MET A 1 -11.21 19.04 26.04
C MET A 1 -11.49 19.01 24.56
N PRO A 2 -10.47 18.89 23.67
CA PRO A 2 -10.73 18.72 22.24
C PRO A 2 -11.51 17.43 22.00
N THR A 3 -12.52 17.50 21.13
CA THR A 3 -13.34 16.34 20.75
C THR A 3 -12.48 15.32 20.02
N PRO A 4 -12.56 14.01 20.37
CA PRO A 4 -11.70 13.00 19.77
C PRO A 4 -12.02 12.81 18.28
N SER A 5 -11.04 12.31 17.53
CA SER A 5 -11.14 12.15 16.07
C SER A 5 -12.21 11.14 15.61
N TRP A 6 -12.82 10.37 16.51
CA TRP A 6 -13.93 9.49 16.20
C TRP A 6 -15.30 10.10 16.57
N HIS A 7 -15.35 11.25 17.23
CA HIS A 7 -16.60 11.90 17.64
C HIS A 7 -17.47 12.26 16.42
N PRO A 8 -18.81 12.12 16.48
CA PRO A 8 -19.70 12.35 15.34
C PRO A 8 -19.53 13.72 14.68
N GLU A 9 -19.38 14.79 15.46
CA GLU A 9 -19.16 16.15 14.92
C GLU A 9 -17.82 16.26 14.17
N SER A 10 -16.76 15.71 14.76
CA SER A 10 -15.43 15.70 14.15
C SER A 10 -15.41 14.83 12.89
N LEU A 11 -16.22 13.77 12.84
CA LEU A 11 -16.41 12.94 11.64
C LEU A 11 -17.23 13.68 10.58
N ALA A 12 -18.32 14.35 10.95
CA ALA A 12 -19.18 15.08 10.04
C ALA A 12 -18.40 16.13 9.25
N ALA A 13 -17.45 16.83 9.89
CA ALA A 13 -16.55 17.76 9.23
C ALA A 13 -15.60 17.09 8.20
N ARG A 14 -15.16 15.84 8.44
CA ARG A 14 -14.21 15.11 7.57
C ARG A 14 -14.87 14.27 6.48
N LEU A 15 -16.12 13.84 6.70
CA LEU A 15 -16.84 12.92 5.82
C LEU A 15 -16.93 13.40 4.35
N PRO A 16 -17.16 14.69 4.05
CA PRO A 16 -17.15 15.18 2.67
C PRO A 16 -15.79 14.99 1.97
N PHE A 17 -14.67 15.10 2.69
CA PHE A 17 -13.33 14.86 2.14
C PHE A 17 -13.10 13.37 1.87
N LEU A 18 -13.56 12.49 2.77
CA LEU A 18 -13.50 11.04 2.57
C LEU A 18 -14.32 10.61 1.34
N ARG A 19 -15.52 11.18 1.16
CA ARG A 19 -16.36 10.96 -0.03
C ARG A 19 -15.67 11.42 -1.32
N ARG A 20 -15.03 12.59 -1.31
CA ARG A 20 -14.22 13.08 -2.45
C ARG A 20 -13.05 12.15 -2.76
N ARG A 21 -12.32 11.69 -1.74
CA ARG A 21 -11.23 10.71 -1.90
C ARG A 21 -11.74 9.41 -2.53
N ALA A 22 -12.88 8.89 -2.08
CA ALA A 22 -13.49 7.69 -2.64
C ALA A 22 -13.83 7.87 -4.13
N ARG A 23 -14.42 9.01 -4.48
CA ARG A 23 -14.72 9.36 -5.88
C ARG A 23 -13.45 9.43 -6.74
N LEU A 24 -12.41 10.13 -6.29
CA LEU A 24 -11.13 10.23 -7.00
C LEU A 24 -10.49 8.86 -7.23
N THR A 25 -10.56 7.98 -6.22
CA THR A 25 -10.03 6.62 -6.31
C THR A 25 -10.78 5.82 -7.37
N ALA A 26 -12.12 5.91 -7.40
CA ALA A 26 -12.95 5.23 -8.40
C ALA A 26 -12.68 5.77 -9.82
N GLU A 27 -12.57 7.09 -9.98
CA GLU A 27 -12.27 7.71 -11.28
C GLU A 27 -10.86 7.35 -11.79
N THR A 28 -9.87 7.24 -10.89
CA THR A 28 -8.50 6.81 -11.25
C THR A 28 -8.49 5.36 -11.77
N ARG A 29 -9.24 4.47 -11.11
CA ARG A 29 -9.43 3.09 -11.60
C ARG A 29 -10.07 3.07 -12.97
N ALA A 30 -11.21 3.75 -13.12
CA ALA A 30 -11.93 3.83 -14.39
C ALA A 30 -11.04 4.36 -15.53
N PHE A 31 -10.22 5.38 -15.26
CA PHE A 31 -9.28 5.94 -16.23
C PHE A 31 -8.25 4.92 -16.73
N LEU A 32 -7.66 4.14 -15.82
CA LEU A 32 -6.63 3.14 -16.14
C LEU A 32 -7.25 1.90 -16.80
N THR A 33 -8.37 1.41 -16.28
CA THR A 33 -9.12 0.30 -16.86
C THR A 33 -9.59 0.60 -18.28
N ALA A 34 -10.08 1.82 -18.56
CA ALA A 34 -10.47 2.23 -19.91
C ALA A 34 -9.31 2.25 -20.91
N ARG A 35 -8.06 2.21 -20.43
CA ARG A 35 -6.83 2.13 -21.24
C ARG A 35 -6.23 0.72 -21.30
N GLY A 36 -6.95 -0.28 -20.79
CA GLY A 36 -6.52 -1.67 -20.80
C GLY A 36 -5.51 -2.04 -19.70
N TYR A 37 -5.32 -1.20 -18.68
CA TYR A 37 -4.47 -1.57 -17.55
C TYR A 37 -5.22 -2.52 -16.59
N THR A 38 -4.52 -3.55 -16.12
CA THR A 38 -5.03 -4.50 -15.12
C THR A 38 -4.67 -4.03 -13.72
N GLU A 39 -5.65 -3.91 -12.82
CA GLU A 39 -5.39 -3.65 -11.39
C GLU A 39 -4.82 -4.92 -10.75
N VAL A 40 -3.71 -4.79 -10.03
CA VAL A 40 -3.04 -5.88 -9.31
C VAL A 40 -2.83 -5.51 -7.85
N GLU A 41 -2.66 -6.51 -6.99
CA GLU A 41 -2.24 -6.33 -5.61
C GLU A 41 -0.95 -7.12 -5.37
N THR A 42 0.08 -6.45 -4.87
CA THR A 42 1.38 -7.08 -4.60
C THR A 42 1.59 -7.27 -3.10
N PRO A 43 2.54 -8.11 -2.64
CA PRO A 43 2.80 -8.31 -1.21
C PRO A 43 3.28 -7.03 -0.48
N CYS A 44 2.65 -6.69 0.64
CA CYS A 44 3.03 -5.53 1.46
C CYS A 44 4.29 -5.79 2.29
N LEU A 45 4.49 -7.04 2.70
CA LEU A 45 5.66 -7.50 3.44
C LEU A 45 6.65 -8.18 2.48
N VAL A 46 7.89 -7.70 2.49
CA VAL A 46 8.97 -8.19 1.62
C VAL A 46 10.18 -8.60 2.45
N PRO A 47 10.97 -9.59 2.00
CA PRO A 47 12.18 -10.02 2.72
C PRO A 47 13.28 -8.96 2.70
N VAL A 48 13.32 -8.13 1.66
CA VAL A 48 14.27 -7.04 1.48
C VAL A 48 13.48 -5.81 1.03
N PRO A 49 13.57 -4.68 1.75
CA PRO A 49 12.94 -3.43 1.32
C PRO A 49 13.66 -2.87 0.08
N GLY A 50 13.06 -1.88 -0.60
CA GLY A 50 13.72 -1.19 -1.71
C GLY A 50 15.06 -0.57 -1.29
N MET A 51 16.00 -0.48 -2.22
CA MET A 51 17.35 0.10 -2.00
C MET A 51 17.34 1.61 -2.22
N GLU A 52 16.60 2.34 -1.39
CA GLU A 52 16.41 3.78 -1.50
C GLU A 52 17.20 4.49 -0.39
N VAL A 53 18.20 5.30 -0.76
CA VAL A 53 19.16 5.91 0.20
C VAL A 53 18.48 6.77 1.27
N HIS A 54 17.36 7.41 0.93
CA HIS A 54 16.67 8.36 1.80
C HIS A 54 15.37 7.80 2.41
N LEU A 55 15.07 6.52 2.21
CA LEU A 55 13.85 5.90 2.72
C LEU A 55 14.19 4.81 3.74
N HIS A 56 13.58 4.93 4.92
CA HIS A 56 13.65 3.91 5.94
C HIS A 56 12.38 3.07 5.91
N ALA A 57 12.51 1.75 5.76
CA ALA A 57 11.37 0.85 5.82
C ALA A 57 11.03 0.49 7.27
N PHE A 58 9.74 0.30 7.56
CA PHE A 58 9.33 -0.32 8.81
C PHE A 58 9.69 -1.81 8.78
N ARG A 59 10.25 -2.30 9.88
CA ARG A 59 10.57 -3.72 10.10
C ARG A 59 9.49 -4.35 10.97
N THR A 60 9.13 -5.58 10.64
CA THR A 60 8.34 -6.46 11.51
C THR A 60 8.94 -7.86 11.48
N GLU A 61 8.32 -8.75 12.24
CA GLU A 61 8.73 -10.13 12.35
C GLU A 61 7.59 -11.06 11.95
N TYR A 62 7.92 -11.99 11.06
CA TYR A 62 7.05 -13.11 10.74
C TYR A 62 7.25 -14.21 11.78
N ILE A 63 6.18 -14.51 12.52
CA ILE A 63 6.13 -15.59 13.49
C ILE A 63 5.24 -16.69 12.91
N PRO A 64 5.80 -17.83 12.49
CA PRO A 64 4.99 -18.92 11.92
C PRO A 64 4.08 -19.52 12.99
N HIS A 65 2.84 -19.83 12.61
CA HIS A 65 1.93 -20.60 13.45
C HIS A 65 2.19 -22.11 13.26
N LEU A 66 2.02 -22.88 14.34
CA LEU A 66 2.04 -24.36 14.33
C LEU A 66 3.34 -25.02 13.82
N GLY A 67 4.49 -24.34 13.97
CA GLY A 67 5.79 -24.91 13.61
C GLY A 67 6.06 -25.02 12.10
N ALA A 68 5.19 -24.46 11.26
CA ALA A 68 5.37 -24.46 9.81
C ALA A 68 6.26 -23.28 9.37
N GLY A 69 7.57 -23.52 9.38
CA GLY A 69 8.59 -22.59 8.87
C GLY A 69 9.38 -21.86 9.96
N GLU A 70 10.22 -20.94 9.53
CA GLU A 70 11.15 -20.22 10.40
C GLU A 70 10.71 -18.78 10.67
N ARG A 71 10.97 -18.34 11.90
CA ARG A 71 10.85 -16.94 12.29
C ARG A 71 11.82 -16.12 11.44
N ARG A 72 11.32 -15.06 10.80
CA ARG A 72 12.14 -14.24 9.91
C ARG A 72 11.72 -12.79 9.94
N THR A 73 12.67 -11.92 9.65
CA THR A 73 12.39 -10.50 9.50
C THR A 73 11.72 -10.23 8.16
N LEU A 74 10.67 -9.40 8.19
CA LEU A 74 10.05 -8.85 6.99
C LEU A 74 9.97 -7.32 7.12
N TRP A 75 9.84 -6.66 5.98
CA TRP A 75 9.78 -5.22 5.89
C TRP A 75 8.50 -4.79 5.18
N LEU A 76 7.86 -3.73 5.67
CA LEU A 76 6.80 -3.08 4.91
C LEU A 76 7.43 -2.34 3.73
N ARG A 77 6.91 -2.58 2.52
CA ARG A 77 7.43 -1.95 1.30
C ARG A 77 7.27 -0.42 1.34
N THR A 78 8.29 0.29 0.85
CA THR A 78 8.25 1.74 0.62
C THR A 78 7.62 2.09 -0.73
N SER A 79 7.58 1.13 -1.66
CA SER A 79 7.00 1.20 -3.01
C SER A 79 6.67 -0.21 -3.54
N PRO A 80 5.61 -0.40 -4.37
CA PRO A 80 5.35 -1.67 -5.05
C PRO A 80 6.24 -1.90 -6.29
N GLU A 81 7.12 -0.96 -6.65
CA GLU A 81 7.87 -0.93 -7.91
C GLU A 81 8.56 -2.26 -8.26
N LEU A 82 9.32 -2.85 -7.32
CA LEU A 82 10.02 -4.11 -7.57
C LEU A 82 9.06 -5.27 -7.88
N ALA A 83 7.90 -5.32 -7.22
CA ALA A 83 6.90 -6.35 -7.47
C ALA A 83 6.21 -6.13 -8.83
N LEU A 84 5.87 -4.88 -9.16
CA LEU A 84 5.30 -4.54 -10.47
C LEU A 84 6.29 -4.82 -11.60
N LYS A 85 7.58 -4.52 -11.43
CA LYS A 85 8.64 -4.88 -12.39
C LYS A 85 8.74 -6.38 -12.62
N ARG A 86 8.61 -7.19 -11.56
CA ARG A 86 8.57 -8.67 -11.70
C ARG A 86 7.36 -9.13 -12.50
N LEU A 87 6.20 -8.52 -12.30
CA LEU A 87 5.00 -8.80 -13.12
C LEU A 87 5.19 -8.40 -14.58
N LEU A 88 5.83 -7.25 -14.84
CA LEU A 88 6.17 -6.83 -16.21
C LEU A 88 7.09 -7.85 -16.89
N VAL A 89 8.14 -8.31 -16.20
CA VAL A 89 9.05 -9.34 -16.71
C VAL A 89 8.31 -10.67 -16.94
N ALA A 90 7.34 -11.01 -16.09
CA ALA A 90 6.52 -12.21 -16.22
C ALA A 90 5.45 -12.11 -17.34
N GLY A 91 5.35 -10.98 -18.05
CA GLY A 91 4.42 -10.80 -19.16
C GLY A 91 3.02 -10.32 -18.77
N ALA A 92 2.85 -9.72 -17.58
CA ALA A 92 1.55 -9.20 -17.13
C ALA A 92 1.02 -8.02 -17.98
N GLY A 93 1.86 -7.42 -18.82
CA GLY A 93 1.49 -6.28 -19.65
C GLY A 93 1.22 -5.01 -18.83
N PRO A 94 0.37 -4.09 -19.30
CA PRO A 94 0.07 -2.86 -18.57
C PRO A 94 -0.68 -3.16 -17.27
N VAL A 95 -0.03 -2.95 -16.13
CA VAL A 95 -0.59 -3.16 -14.79
C VAL A 95 -0.51 -1.89 -13.95
N PHE A 96 -1.42 -1.76 -12.99
CA PHE A 96 -1.36 -0.70 -11.98
C PHE A 96 -1.76 -1.22 -10.60
N GLU A 97 -1.29 -0.55 -9.56
CA GLU A 97 -1.70 -0.83 -8.18
C GLU A 97 -1.93 0.49 -7.46
N LEU A 98 -3.12 0.66 -6.87
CA LEU A 98 -3.34 1.70 -5.87
C LEU A 98 -2.83 1.15 -4.52
N ALA A 99 -1.50 1.17 -4.34
CA ALA A 99 -0.82 0.56 -3.21
C ALA A 99 -0.86 1.41 -1.93
N ARG A 100 -0.92 0.73 -0.78
CA ARG A 100 -0.51 1.34 0.50
C ARG A 100 1.00 1.14 0.63
N VAL A 101 1.67 2.16 1.13
CA VAL A 101 3.13 2.18 1.31
C VAL A 101 3.46 2.77 2.66
N TRP A 102 4.61 2.38 3.21
CA TRP A 102 5.03 2.76 4.55
C TRP A 102 6.48 3.23 4.52
N ARG A 103 6.72 4.43 5.06
CA ARG A 103 8.03 5.08 5.12
C ARG A 103 8.25 5.57 6.54
N ASN A 104 9.22 4.98 7.21
CA ASN A 104 9.57 5.32 8.59
C ASN A 104 10.34 6.65 8.59
N GLY A 105 9.93 7.60 9.43
CA GLY A 105 10.47 8.96 9.45
C GLY A 105 9.66 9.99 8.66
N GLU A 106 8.60 9.59 7.96
CA GLU A 106 7.64 10.48 7.29
C GLU A 106 6.28 10.35 8.01
N ALA A 107 6.00 11.24 8.98
CA ALA A 107 4.76 11.28 9.74
C ALA A 107 4.01 12.60 9.57
#